data_AF-A0A914R6R4-F1
#
_entry.id   AF-A0A914R6R4-F1
#
_cell.length_a   1.000
_cell.length_b   1.000
_cell.length_c   1.000
_cell.angle_alpha   90.00
_cell.angle_beta   90.00
_cell.angle_gamma   90.00
#
_symmetry.space_group_name_H-M   'P 1'
#
loop_
_entity.id
_entity.type
_entity.pdbx_description
1 polymer ?
#
loop_
_entity_poly.entity_id
_entity_poly.type
_entity_poly.pdbx_seq_one_letter_code
_entity_poly.pdbx_strand_id
1 'polypeptide(L)'
;WKIKRDLSPLSWDAFFDKKLTVDVGEDKFCVYVKGNTGPVFYLLHGAGYSGLTWACFTVGTASSLGLHLEENMQLRQFCAEGDIFSSRENI
;
A
#
# COMPACT_ATOMS: atom_id res chain seq x y z
N TRP A 1 -18.13 -8.80 29.58
CA TRP A 1 -16.83 -8.88 28.87
C TRP A 1 -16.70 -7.69 27.91
N LYS A 2 -15.81 -6.73 28.18
CA LYS A 2 -15.45 -5.67 27.21
C LYS A 2 -14.29 -6.19 26.37
N ILE A 3 -14.53 -6.47 25.09
CA ILE A 3 -13.45 -6.75 24.13
C ILE A 3 -12.73 -5.42 23.92
N LYS A 4 -11.51 -5.31 24.46
CA LYS A 4 -10.62 -4.17 24.19
C LYS A 4 -9.98 -4.46 22.84
N ARG A 5 -10.45 -3.79 21.78
CA ARG A 5 -9.77 -3.80 20.48
C ARG A 5 -8.65 -2.79 20.52
N ASP A 6 -7.46 -3.19 20.10
CA ASP A 6 -6.38 -2.25 19.83
C ASP A 6 -6.71 -1.49 18.55
N LEU A 7 -6.66 -0.16 18.64
CA LEU A 7 -6.92 0.78 17.55
C LEU A 7 -5.67 1.63 17.27
N SER A 8 -4.50 1.18 17.75
CA SER A 8 -3.23 1.79 17.40
C SER A 8 -3.02 1.76 15.87
N PRO A 9 -2.45 2.83 15.28
CA PRO A 9 -2.18 2.84 13.85
C PRO A 9 -1.20 1.74 13.47
N LEU A 10 -1.52 1.00 12.41
CA LEU A 10 -0.59 0.05 11.81
C LEU A 10 0.31 0.78 10.81
N SER A 11 1.58 0.40 10.81
CA SER A 11 2.55 0.92 9.86
C SER A 11 2.44 0.21 8.50
N TRP A 12 2.91 0.87 7.44
CA TRP A 12 2.78 0.38 6.07
C TRP A 12 3.64 -0.87 5.80
N ASP A 13 4.75 -1.02 6.51
CA ASP A 13 5.71 -2.12 6.39
C ASP A 13 5.13 -3.47 6.83
N ALA A 14 4.02 -3.46 7.57
CA ALA A 14 3.26 -4.68 7.86
C ALA A 14 2.59 -5.29 6.61
N PHE A 15 2.45 -4.52 5.53
CA PHE A 15 1.68 -4.91 4.34
C PHE A 15 2.48 -4.88 3.04
N PHE A 16 3.49 -4.03 2.95
CA PHE A 16 4.29 -3.78 1.74
C PHE A 16 5.79 -3.93 2.03
N ASP A 17 6.54 -4.37 1.01
CA ASP A 17 7.98 -4.59 1.14
C ASP A 17 8.78 -3.29 1.00
N LYS A 18 8.27 -2.34 0.19
CA LYS A 18 8.95 -1.09 -0.11
C LYS A 18 7.96 0.07 -0.23
N LYS A 19 8.42 1.24 0.19
CA LYS A 19 7.82 2.54 -0.10
C LYS A 19 8.82 3.34 -0.94
N LEU A 20 8.40 3.83 -2.08
CA LEU A 20 9.21 4.59 -3.03
C LEU A 20 8.57 5.95 -3.28
N THR A 21 9.39 6.94 -3.59
CA THR A 21 8.92 8.19 -4.18
C THR A 21 9.39 8.21 -5.64
N VAL A 22 8.45 8.33 -6.57
CA VAL A 22 8.70 8.32 -8.01
C VAL A 22 8.43 9.71 -8.56
N ASP A 23 9.44 10.33 -9.14
CA ASP A 23 9.32 11.62 -9.80
C ASP A 23 8.75 11.42 -11.22
N VAL A 24 7.69 12.15 -11.55
CA VAL A 24 7.04 12.16 -12.88
C VAL A 24 6.87 13.61 -13.30
N GLY A 25 7.87 14.13 -14.02
CA GLY A 25 7.93 15.55 -14.35
C GLY A 25 8.22 16.39 -13.11
N GLU A 26 7.34 17.33 -12.79
CA GLU A 26 7.42 18.16 -11.58
C GLU A 26 6.69 17.52 -10.38
N ASP A 27 5.91 16.47 -10.63
CA ASP A 27 5.10 15.80 -9.62
C ASP A 27 5.85 14.62 -9.00
N LYS A 28 5.53 14.33 -7.74
CA LYS A 28 6.04 13.14 -7.04
C LYS A 28 4.91 12.22 -6.65
N PHE A 29 5.16 10.93 -6.75
CA PHE A 29 4.20 9.89 -6.40
C PHE A 29 4.80 8.96 -5.34
N CYS A 30 4.10 8.83 -4.23
CA CYS A 30 4.37 7.81 -3.23
C CYS A 30 3.84 6.46 -3.71
N VAL A 31 4.74 5.49 -3.87
CA VAL A 31 4.45 4.16 -4.39
C VAL A 31 4.74 3.08 -3.35
N TYR A 32 3.72 2.31 -2.98
CA TYR A 32 3.90 1.13 -2.15
C TYR A 32 4.02 -0.11 -3.03
N VAL A 33 5.03 -0.95 -2.74
CA VAL A 33 5.37 -2.13 -3.54
C VAL A 33 5.35 -3.38 -2.69
N LYS A 34 4.74 -4.44 -3.22
CA LYS A 34 4.78 -5.79 -2.66
C LYS A 34 5.16 -6.81 -3.72
N GLY A 35 6.09 -7.69 -3.38
CA GLY A 35 6.72 -8.70 -4.22
C GLY A 35 7.62 -8.12 -5.33
N ASN A 36 8.35 -9.00 -6.01
CA ASN A 36 9.39 -8.60 -6.96
C ASN A 36 9.35 -9.31 -8.32
N THR A 37 8.56 -10.37 -8.48
CA THR A 37 8.47 -11.16 -9.72
C THR A 37 7.01 -11.31 -10.18
N GLY A 38 6.80 -11.88 -11.36
CA GLY A 38 5.49 -12.11 -12.02
C GLY A 38 4.64 -10.87 -12.34
N PRO A 39 3.32 -11.02 -12.56
CA PRO A 39 2.49 -9.95 -13.10
C PRO A 39 2.38 -8.74 -12.16
N VAL A 40 2.42 -7.56 -12.78
CA VAL A 40 2.29 -6.28 -12.07
C VAL A 40 0.84 -5.83 -12.06
N PHE A 41 0.29 -5.55 -10.89
CA PHE A 41 -1.01 -4.91 -10.75
C PHE A 41 -0.82 -3.48 -10.25
N TYR A 42 -1.40 -2.55 -11.01
CA TYR A 42 -1.44 -1.14 -10.65
C TYR A 42 -2.77 -0.82 -9.99
N LEU A 43 -2.71 -0.39 -8.74
CA LEU A 43 -3.88 -0.08 -7.94
C LEU A 43 -3.97 1.43 -7.75
N LEU A 44 -5.07 2.01 -8.23
CA LEU A 44 -5.40 3.42 -8.05
C LEU A 44 -6.45 3.52 -6.96
N HIS A 45 -6.25 4.41 -5.99
CA HIS A 45 -7.23 4.66 -4.94
C HIS A 45 -8.30 5.65 -5.43
N GLY A 46 -9.43 5.71 -4.74
CA GLY A 46 -10.43 6.76 -4.95
C GLY A 46 -9.99 8.11 -4.38
N ALA A 47 -10.66 9.19 -4.76
CA ALA A 47 -10.43 10.53 -4.19
C ALA A 47 -10.66 10.53 -2.66
N GLY A 48 -9.82 11.24 -1.90
CA GLY A 48 -9.89 11.26 -0.44
C GLY A 48 -9.24 10.05 0.26
N TYR A 49 -8.67 9.11 -0.51
CA TYR A 49 -7.90 7.98 0.00
C TYR A 49 -6.43 8.03 -0.40
N SER A 50 -5.62 7.11 0.13
CA SER A 50 -4.19 7.05 -0.15
C SER A 50 -3.75 5.67 -0.65
N GLY A 51 -2.43 5.61 -0.89
CA GLY A 51 -1.60 4.42 -1.01
C GLY A 51 -1.84 3.26 -0.02
N LEU A 52 -2.65 3.43 1.03
CA LEU A 52 -2.85 2.41 2.06
C LEU A 52 -4.21 1.72 2.01
N THR A 53 -5.16 2.22 1.20
CA THR A 53 -6.51 1.59 1.08
C THR A 53 -6.45 0.13 0.64
N TRP A 54 -5.43 -0.27 -0.11
CA TRP A 54 -5.26 -1.63 -0.58
C TRP A 54 -4.37 -2.49 0.32
N ALA A 55 -3.91 -2.01 1.48
CA ALA A 55 -3.00 -2.73 2.37
C ALA A 55 -3.52 -4.12 2.78
N CYS A 56 -4.77 -4.22 3.21
CA CYS A 56 -5.37 -5.51 3.56
C CYS A 56 -5.58 -6.40 2.31
N PHE A 57 -5.91 -5.78 1.18
CA PHE A 57 -6.04 -6.49 -0.10
C PHE A 57 -4.72 -7.15 -0.50
N THR A 58 -3.58 -6.50 -0.30
CA THR A 58 -2.25 -7.05 -0.66
C THR A 58 -1.86 -8.27 0.17
N VAL A 59 -2.42 -8.43 1.38
CA VAL A 59 -2.22 -9.63 2.21
C VAL A 59 -3.25 -10.70 1.85
N GLY A 60 -4.53 -10.32 1.71
CA GLY A 60 -5.61 -11.27 1.43
C GLY A 60 -5.59 -11.90 0.04
N THR A 61 -5.16 -11.16 -0.99
CA THR A 61 -5.05 -11.72 -2.36
C THR A 61 -3.91 -12.69 -2.54
N ALA A 62 -2.82 -12.55 -1.78
CA ALA A 62 -1.74 -13.53 -1.75
C ALA A 62 -2.26 -14.91 -1.30
N SER A 63 -3.11 -14.93 -0.28
CA SER A 63 -3.56 -16.17 0.35
C SER A 63 -4.77 -16.85 -0.32
N SER A 64 -5.72 -16.10 -0.92
CA SER A 64 -7.02 -16.67 -1.33
C SER A 64 -7.20 -16.98 -2.82
N LEU A 65 -6.38 -16.45 -3.73
CA LEU A 65 -6.64 -16.60 -5.17
C LEU A 65 -6.20 -17.94 -5.78
N GLY A 66 -5.53 -18.83 -5.04
CA GLY A 66 -5.08 -20.15 -5.56
C GLY A 66 -4.13 -20.06 -6.76
N LEU A 67 -3.71 -18.86 -7.11
CA LEU A 67 -2.62 -18.59 -8.01
C LEU A 67 -1.34 -18.85 -7.20
N HIS A 68 -0.37 -19.56 -7.76
CA HIS A 68 0.94 -19.82 -7.16
C HIS A 68 1.74 -18.49 -7.06
N LEU A 69 1.33 -17.60 -6.14
CA LEU A 69 1.66 -16.16 -6.12
C LEU A 69 2.53 -15.71 -4.96
N GLU A 70 2.88 -16.61 -4.04
CA GLU A 70 3.70 -16.27 -2.86
C GLU A 70 5.05 -15.63 -3.23
N GLU A 71 5.52 -15.85 -4.47
CA GLU A 71 6.82 -15.33 -4.91
C GLU A 71 6.71 -14.31 -6.05
N ASN A 72 5.64 -14.37 -6.86
CA ASN A 72 5.57 -13.79 -8.20
C ASN A 72 4.44 -12.78 -8.42
N MET A 73 4.14 -11.88 -7.48
CA MET A 73 3.23 -10.77 -7.74
C MET A 73 3.92 -9.45 -7.45
N GLN A 74 3.80 -8.47 -8.34
CA GLN A 74 4.22 -7.10 -8.07
C GLN A 74 2.97 -6.22 -7.92
N LEU A 75 2.67 -5.77 -6.71
CA LEU A 75 1.66 -4.74 -6.49
C LEU A 75 2.35 -3.38 -6.48
N ARG A 76 1.81 -2.41 -7.23
CA ARG A 76 2.28 -1.03 -7.22
C ARG A 76 1.09 -0.11 -7.03
N GLN A 77 1.11 0.64 -5.93
CA GLN A 77 0.04 1.56 -5.61
C GLN A 77 0.54 2.98 -5.62
N PHE A 78 -0.05 3.85 -6.44
CA PHE A 78 0.32 5.26 -6.53
C PHE A 78 -0.51 6.13 -5.59
N CYS A 79 0.13 7.15 -5.03
CA CYS A 79 -0.48 8.24 -4.29
C CYS A 79 0.25 9.52 -4.68
N ALA A 80 -0.43 10.49 -5.30
CA ALA A 80 0.20 11.76 -5.65
C ALA A 80 0.58 12.53 -4.38
N GLU A 81 1.75 13.17 -4.39
CA GLU A 81 2.19 14.03 -3.30
C GLU A 81 1.28 15.28 -3.29
N GLY A 82 0.45 15.40 -2.24
CA GLY A 82 -0.62 16.39 -2.15
C GLY A 82 -1.96 15.79 -1.73
N ASP A 83 -2.17 14.50 -2.02
CA ASP A 83 -3.40 13.78 -1.67
C ASP A 83 -3.18 12.97 -0.36
N ILE A 84 -3.54 13.60 0.77
CA ILE A 84 -4.07 12.99 2.02
C ILE A 84 -3.13 12.60 3.18
N PHE A 85 -1.80 12.71 3.11
CA PHE A 85 -0.96 12.48 4.31
C PHE A 85 0.20 13.48 4.47
N SER A 86 -0.08 14.78 4.40
CA SER A 86 0.88 15.84 4.77
C SER A 86 0.80 16.29 6.25
N SER A 87 0.18 15.51 7.14
CA SER A 87 0.05 15.88 8.55
C SER A 87 0.14 14.66 9.47
N ARG A 88 1.33 14.09 9.71
CA ARG A 88 1.67 13.38 10.98
C ARG A 88 3.09 12.82 11.14
N GLU A 89 4.10 13.38 10.48
CA GLU A 89 5.49 13.17 10.89
C GLU A 89 6.07 14.52 11.34
N ASN A 90 5.80 14.91 12.61
CA ASN A 90 6.51 15.91 13.44
C ASN A 90 5.67 16.36 14.65
N ILE A 91 5.30 15.44 15.55
CA ILE A 91 5.06 15.71 16.98
C ILE A 91 5.61 14.52 17.77
#